data_AF-A0A453R036-F1
#
_entry.id   AF-A0A453R036-F1
#
_cell.length_a   1.000
_cell.length_b   1.000
_cell.length_c   1.000
_cell.angle_alpha   90.00
_cell.angle_beta   90.00
_cell.angle_gamma   90.00
#
_symmetry.space_group_name_H-M   'P 1'
#
loop_
_entity.id
_entity.type
_entity.pdbx_description
1 polymer ?
#
loop_
_entity_poly.entity_id
_entity_poly.type
_entity_poly.pdbx_seq_one_letter_code
_entity_poly.pdbx_strand_id
1 'polypeptide(L)' 'MAEVHLRLSRDKLEIGKTRERIKMSSTYKELIMADTSHMDEYQKSEHQRALKFFSDQLFGGN' A
#
# COMPACT_ATOMS: atom_id res chain seq x y z
N MET A 1 -27.52 14.64 -17.47
CA MET A 1 -27.29 14.71 -16.01
C MET A 1 -26.67 13.42 -15.44
N ALA A 2 -27.20 12.23 -15.72
CA ALA A 2 -26.66 10.97 -15.20
C ALA A 2 -25.21 10.66 -15.61
N GLU A 3 -24.84 10.94 -16.87
CA GLU A 3 -23.47 10.67 -17.38
C GLU A 3 -22.39 11.52 -16.70
N VAL A 4 -22.70 12.79 -16.37
CA VAL A 4 -21.80 13.68 -15.63
C VAL A 4 -21.58 13.16 -14.20
N HIS A 5 -22.64 12.64 -13.57
CA HIS A 5 -22.56 12.06 -12.23
C HIS A 5 -21.72 10.77 -12.20
N LEU A 6 -21.84 9.93 -13.22
CA LEU A 6 -21.03 8.71 -13.38
C LEU A 6 -19.54 9.01 -13.60
N ARG A 7 -19.21 10.00 -14.44
CA ARG A 7 -17.82 10.44 -14.65
C ARG A 7 -17.18 11.00 -13.38
N LEU A 8 -17.89 11.88 -12.66
CA LEU A 8 -17.42 12.40 -11.37
C LEU A 8 -17.22 11.31 -10.31
N SER A 9 -18.06 10.28 -10.31
CA SER A 9 -17.91 9.12 -9.42
C SER A 9 -16.66 8.31 -9.75
N ARG A 10 -16.39 8.09 -11.04
CA ARG A 10 -15.18 7.41 -11.52
C ARG A 10 -13.91 8.19 -11.17
N ASP A 11 -13.90 9.50 -11.39
CA ASP A 11 -12.73 10.34 -11.10
C ASP A 11 -12.41 10.35 -9.60
N LYS A 12 -13.44 10.41 -8.74
CA LYS A 12 -13.26 10.29 -7.28
C LYS A 12 -12.69 8.94 -6.87
N LEU A 13 -13.12 7.86 -7.52
CA LEU A 13 -12.65 6.51 -7.27
C LEU A 13 -11.18 6.34 -7.69
N GLU A 14 -10.78 6.88 -8.84
CA GLU A 14 -9.38 6.86 -9.30
C GLU A 14 -8.46 7.73 -8.41
N ILE A 15 -8.94 8.89 -7.94
CA ILE A 15 -8.23 9.70 -6.95
C ILE A 15 -8.08 8.94 -5.63
N GLY A 16 -9.13 8.24 -5.18
CA GLY A 16 -9.10 7.39 -3.99
C GLY A 16 -8.02 6.31 -4.09
N LYS A 17 -8.05 5.52 -5.16
CA LYS A 17 -7.04 4.48 -5.45
C LYS A 17 -5.62 5.04 -5.49
N THR A 18 -5.45 6.21 -6.11
CA THR A 18 -4.13 6.87 -6.19
C THR A 18 -3.62 7.27 -4.81
N ARG A 19 -4.49 7.85 -3.97
CA ARG A 19 -4.13 8.22 -2.59
C ARG A 19 -3.80 7.00 -1.74
N GLU A 20 -4.58 5.92 -1.86
CA GLU A 20 -4.29 4.66 -1.17
C GLU A 20 -2.95 4.07 -1.61
N ARG A 21 -2.66 4.06 -2.92
CA ARG A 21 -1.38 3.58 -3.44
C ARG A 21 -0.19 4.40 -2.95
N ILE A 22 -0.31 5.73 -2.89
CA ILE A 22 0.72 6.61 -2.31
C ILE A 22 0.95 6.28 -0.84
N LYS A 23 -0.13 6.13 -0.06
CA LYS A 23 -0.04 5.79 1.36
C LYS A 23 0.66 4.45 1.57
N MET A 24 0.28 3.43 0.79
CA MET A 24 0.92 2.10 0.84
C MET A 24 2.40 2.16 0.46
N SER A 25 2.76 2.95 -0.56
CA SER A 25 4.16 3.14 -0.94
C SER A 25 4.99 3.81 0.17
N SER A 26 4.43 4.78 0.88
CA SER A 26 5.11 5.43 2.02
C SER A 26 5.30 4.44 3.16
N THR A 27 4.26 3.69 3.54
CA THR A 27 4.36 2.65 4.59
C THR A 27 5.36 1.56 4.22
N TYR A 28 5.38 1.11 2.97
CA TYR A 28 6.38 0.12 2.51
C TYR A 28 7.81 0.65 2.63
N LYS A 29 8.04 1.91 2.27
CA LYS A 29 9.35 2.56 2.43
C LYS A 29 9.77 2.63 3.90
N GLU A 30 8.85 3.00 4.80
CA GLU A 30 9.12 3.03 6.24
C GLU A 30 9.46 1.65 6.79
N LEU A 31 8.76 0.60 6.35
CA LEU A 31 9.06 -0.78 6.74
C LEU A 31 10.46 -1.21 6.29
N ILE A 32 10.86 -0.91 5.04
CA ILE A 32 12.22 -1.27 4.55
C ILE A 32 13.32 -0.57 5.36
N MET A 33 13.08 0.65 5.80
CA MET A 33 14.05 1.45 6.55
C MET A 33 14.01 1.19 8.07
N ALA A 34 13.09 0.36 8.56
CA ALA A 34 12.95 0.11 9.97
C ALA A 34 14.19 -0.62 10.53
N ASP A 35 14.67 -0.17 11.69
CA ASP A 35 15.68 -0.92 12.43
C ASP A 35 15.04 -2.17 13.04
N THR A 36 15.52 -3.34 12.63
CA THR A 36 15.04 -4.66 13.08
C THR A 36 16.01 -5.33 14.05
N SER A 37 17.08 -4.65 14.45
CA SER A 37 18.13 -5.21 15.33
C SER A 37 17.58 -5.65 16.69
N HIS A 38 16.59 -4.93 17.21
CA HIS A 38 15.92 -5.20 18.48
C HIS A 38 14.76 -6.21 18.39
N MET A 39 14.41 -6.67 17.19
CA MET A 39 13.29 -7.59 17.01
C MET A 39 13.66 -9.04 17.33
N ASP A 40 12.75 -9.72 18.01
CA ASP A 40 12.80 -11.18 18.17
C ASP A 40 12.45 -11.92 16.85
N GLU A 41 12.59 -13.24 16.83
CA GLU A 41 12.34 -14.04 15.62
C GLU A 41 10.88 -13.96 15.13
N TYR A 42 9.93 -13.87 16.05
CA TYR A 42 8.51 -13.76 15.71
C TYR A 42 8.24 -12.38 15.08
N GLN A 43 8.74 -11.31 15.69
CA GLN A 43 8.63 -9.95 15.18
C GLN A 43 9.30 -9.79 13.81
N LYS A 44 10.46 -10.43 13.59
CA LYS A 44 11.13 -10.47 12.28
C LYS A 44 10.29 -11.20 11.23
N SER A 45 9.67 -12.31 11.60
CA SER A 45 8.76 -13.05 10.71
C SER A 45 7.55 -12.20 10.30
N GLU A 46 6.91 -11.53 11.26
CA GLU A 46 5.79 -10.62 10.98
C GLU A 46 6.22 -9.41 10.14
N HIS A 47 7.40 -8.86 10.41
CA HIS A 47 7.99 -7.79 9.61
C HIS A 47 8.20 -8.22 8.15
N GLN A 48 8.74 -9.42 7.92
CA GLN A 48 8.90 -9.99 6.57
C GLN A 48 7.56 -10.24 5.88
N ARG A 49 6.54 -10.73 6.60
CA ARG A 49 5.18 -10.89 6.07
C ARG A 49 4.58 -9.56 5.63
N ALA A 50 4.74 -8.52 6.44
CA ALA A 50 4.30 -7.17 6.11
C ALA A 50 5.01 -6.64 4.86
N LEU A 51 6.35 -6.77 4.78
CA LEU A 51 7.11 -6.39 3.59
C LEU A 51 6.61 -7.11 2.33
N LYS A 52 6.38 -8.42 2.41
CA LYS A 52 5.86 -9.21 1.29
C LYS A 52 4.46 -8.74 0.89
N PHE A 53 3.55 -8.54 1.84
CA PHE A 53 2.20 -8.06 1.57
C PHE A 53 2.21 -6.72 0.82
N PHE A 54 2.97 -5.74 1.32
CA PHE A 54 3.04 -4.42 0.67
C PHE A 54 3.74 -4.48 -0.70
N SER A 55 4.78 -5.31 -0.85
CA SER A 55 5.42 -5.54 -2.14
C SER A 55 4.45 -6.14 -3.17
N ASP A 56 3.69 -7.16 -2.77
CA ASP A 56 2.71 -7.83 -3.64
C ASP A 56 1.60 -6.85 -4.06
N GLN A 57 1.12 -6.00 -3.15
CA GLN A 57 0.10 -4.99 -3.48
C GLN A 57 0.61 -3.84 -4.37
N LEU A 58 1.88 -3.45 -4.24
CA LEU A 58 2.45 -2.32 -4.99
C LEU A 58 3.00 -2.71 -6.36
N PHE A 59 3.61 -3.90 -6.44
CA PHE A 59 4.41 -4.37 -7.58
C PHE A 59 4.00 -5.75 -8.10
N GLY A 60 3.21 -6.53 -7.35
CA GLY A 60 2.77 -7.89 -7.73
C GLY A 60 1.69 -7.93 -8.81
N GLY A 61 1.61 -6.91 -9.66
CA GLY A 61 0.73 -6.90 -10.82
C GLY A 61 1.17 -7.92 -11.85
N ASN A 62 0.46 -9.05 -11.88
CA ASN A 62 -0.04 -9.63 -13.12
C ASN A 62 -1.39 -8.98 -13.43
#